data_AF-A0A174QND9-F1
#
_entry.id   AF-A0A174QND9-F1
#
_cell.length_a   1.000
_cell.length_b   1.000
_cell.length_c   1.000
_cell.angle_alpha   90.00
_cell.angle_beta   90.00
_cell.angle_gamma   90.00
#
_symmetry.space_group_name_H-M   'P 1'
#
loop_
_entity.id
_entity.type
_entity.pdbx_description
1 polymer ?
#
loop_
_entity_poly.entity_id
_entity_poly.type
_entity_poly.pdbx_seq_one_letter_code
_entity_poly.pdbx_strand_id
1 'polypeptide(L)'
;MRIIENNNCINLEYHTEAICTGSLAGHNAVRQVMGLPLLTLPRSLAIGDIIAYANEKTENEADRKSRYTFAGSLYFKRMQEEGLYTTDIEVIRDKIKRLRLDDIFNQRLN
;
A
#
# COMPACT_ATOMS: atom_id res chain seq x y z
N MET A 1 -9.91 -11.65 -1.67
CA MET A 1 -9.25 -12.90 -1.28
C MET A 1 -9.23 -12.97 0.25
N ARG A 2 -10.11 -13.76 0.86
CA ARG A 2 -10.06 -14.10 2.29
C ARG A 2 -9.49 -15.52 2.36
N ILE A 3 -8.33 -15.68 2.97
CA ILE A 3 -7.88 -16.99 3.43
C ILE A 3 -8.59 -17.20 4.77
N ILE A 4 -9.48 -18.17 4.81
CA ILE A 4 -10.24 -18.54 6.01
C ILE A 4 -9.34 -19.46 6.84
N GLU A 5 -8.93 -19.00 8.02
CA GLU A 5 -8.55 -19.90 9.11
C GLU A 5 -9.17 -19.40 10.43
N ASN A 6 -10.02 -20.26 11.01
CA ASN A 6 -10.39 -20.31 12.43
C ASN A 6 -11.13 -19.12 13.07
N ASN A 7 -12.46 -19.11 12.89
CA ASN A 7 -13.50 -18.74 13.88
C ASN A 7 -13.29 -17.49 14.76
N ASN A 8 -12.66 -16.45 14.24
CA ASN A 8 -12.80 -15.10 14.77
C ASN A 8 -13.16 -14.17 13.62
N CYS A 9 -14.38 -13.65 13.65
CA CYS A 9 -14.81 -12.59 12.74
C CYS A 9 -13.86 -11.40 12.90
N ILE A 10 -12.97 -11.18 11.94
CA ILE A 10 -12.09 -10.02 11.93
C ILE A 10 -12.80 -8.89 11.17
N ASN A 11 -13.04 -7.80 11.89
CA ASN A 11 -13.81 -6.62 11.52
C ASN A 11 -13.48 -6.01 10.14
N LEU A 12 -14.47 -5.34 9.57
CA LEU A 12 -14.42 -4.50 8.35
C LEU A 12 -13.60 -3.20 8.52
N GLU A 13 -12.56 -3.20 9.33
CA GLU A 13 -11.66 -2.05 9.50
C GLU A 13 -10.61 -2.12 8.35
N TYR A 14 -10.31 -1.01 7.66
CA TYR A 14 -9.24 -0.85 6.63
C TYR A 14 -9.59 -1.11 5.14
N HIS A 15 -10.74 -0.60 4.66
CA HIS A 15 -11.15 -0.70 3.25
C HIS A 15 -10.08 -0.18 2.27
N THR A 16 -9.46 0.97 2.55
CA THR A 16 -8.51 1.62 1.64
C THR A 16 -7.23 0.81 1.50
N GLU A 17 -6.67 0.35 2.62
CA GLU A 17 -5.46 -0.47 2.67
C GLU A 17 -5.65 -1.78 1.92
N ALA A 18 -6.79 -2.45 2.13
CA ALA A 18 -7.13 -3.70 1.47
C ALA A 18 -7.30 -3.52 -0.05
N ILE A 19 -7.93 -2.43 -0.49
CA ILE A 19 -8.06 -2.11 -1.93
C ILE A 19 -6.69 -1.83 -2.53
N CYS A 20 -5.88 -0.94 -1.93
CA CYS A 20 -4.59 -0.56 -2.48
C CYS A 20 -3.61 -1.74 -2.58
N THR A 21 -3.48 -2.52 -1.50
CA THR A 21 -2.58 -3.68 -1.47
C THR A 21 -3.09 -4.81 -2.35
N GLY A 22 -4.40 -5.06 -2.37
CA GLY A 22 -5.04 -6.06 -3.22
C GLY A 22 -4.89 -5.75 -4.71
N SER A 23 -5.10 -4.50 -5.12
CA SER A 23 -4.89 -4.06 -6.51
C SER A 23 -3.42 -4.21 -6.93
N LEU A 24 -2.47 -3.82 -6.09
CA LEU A 24 -1.04 -3.99 -6.38
C LEU A 24 -0.66 -5.47 -6.50
N ALA A 25 -1.12 -6.32 -5.57
CA ALA A 25 -0.86 -7.75 -5.60
C ALA A 25 -1.45 -8.42 -6.84
N GLY A 26 -2.69 -8.08 -7.22
CA GLY A 26 -3.34 -8.60 -8.42
C GLY A 26 -2.60 -8.20 -9.70
N HIS A 27 -2.20 -6.93 -9.82
CA HIS A 27 -1.41 -6.45 -10.96
C HIS A 27 -0.06 -7.18 -11.06
N ASN A 28 0.61 -7.37 -9.92
CA ASN A 28 1.89 -8.07 -9.86
C ASN A 28 1.78 -9.57 -10.13
N ALA A 29 0.66 -10.21 -9.76
CA ALA A 29 0.42 -11.61 -10.09
C ALA A 29 0.37 -11.82 -11.62
N VAL A 30 -0.32 -10.95 -12.35
CA VAL A 30 -0.36 -11.02 -13.83
C VAL A 30 1.01 -10.74 -14.42
N ARG A 31 1.71 -9.70 -13.95
CA ARG A 31 3.09 -9.38 -14.39
C ARG A 31 4.03 -10.56 -14.18
N GLN A 32 3.95 -11.24 -13.04
CA GLN A 32 4.77 -12.40 -12.72
C GLN A 32 4.55 -13.55 -13.72
N VAL A 33 3.30 -13.87 -14.05
CA VAL A 33 2.96 -14.92 -15.02
C VAL A 33 3.45 -14.55 -16.43
N MET A 34 3.50 -13.26 -16.76
CA MET A 34 4.00 -12.75 -18.05
C MET A 34 5.52 -12.58 -18.10
N GLY A 35 6.25 -12.85 -17.01
CA GLY A 35 7.71 -12.61 -16.94
C GLY A 35 8.08 -11.11 -16.95
N LEU A 36 7.14 -10.23 -16.63
CA LEU A 36 7.35 -8.79 -16.55
C LEU A 36 7.91 -8.38 -15.17
N PRO A 37 8.68 -7.29 -15.08
CA PRO A 37 9.07 -6.72 -13.80
C PRO A 37 7.87 -6.36 -12.93
N LEU A 38 7.94 -6.69 -11.63
CA LEU A 38 6.91 -6.35 -10.65
C LEU A 38 6.87 -4.83 -10.44
N LEU A 39 5.66 -4.31 -10.22
CA LEU A 39 5.46 -2.92 -9.82
C LEU A 39 5.75 -2.79 -8.32
N THR A 40 6.67 -1.90 -7.97
CA THR A 40 6.92 -1.46 -6.59
C THR A 40 6.52 0.00 -6.47
N LEU A 41 5.71 0.33 -5.47
CA LEU A 41 5.35 1.71 -5.17
C LEU A 41 6.45 2.34 -4.30
N PRO A 42 6.98 3.53 -4.65
CA PRO A 42 8.06 4.16 -3.90
C PRO A 42 7.58 4.67 -2.53
N ARG A 43 8.49 4.71 -1.54
CA ARG A 43 8.24 5.29 -0.20
C ARG A 43 7.82 6.76 -0.21
N SER A 44 8.08 7.46 -1.30
CA SER A 44 7.55 8.80 -1.51
C SER A 44 6.02 8.81 -1.62
N LEU A 45 5.33 7.69 -1.79
CA LEU A 45 3.87 7.58 -1.74
C LEU A 45 3.41 6.96 -0.42
N ALA A 46 2.29 7.43 0.12
CA ALA A 46 1.72 6.90 1.36
C ALA A 46 1.44 5.38 1.29
N ILE A 47 1.04 4.85 0.13
CA ILE A 47 0.85 3.40 -0.06
C ILE A 47 2.20 2.66 -0.13
N GLY A 48 3.22 3.25 -0.76
CA GLY A 48 4.55 2.64 -0.82
C GLY A 48 5.23 2.62 0.55
N ASP A 49 5.11 3.71 1.31
CA ASP A 49 5.66 3.80 2.65
C ASP A 49 4.95 2.86 3.63
N ILE A 50 3.61 2.76 3.63
CA ILE A 50 2.90 1.89 4.58
C ILE A 50 3.26 0.42 4.38
N ILE A 51 3.41 -0.01 3.11
CA ILE A 51 3.80 -1.39 2.77
C ILE A 51 5.23 -1.64 3.29
N ALA A 52 6.16 -0.74 2.97
CA ALA A 52 7.55 -0.91 3.35
C ALA A 52 7.73 -0.84 4.88
N TYR A 53 7.05 0.09 5.55
CA TYR A 53 7.09 0.25 7.00
C TYR A 53 6.47 -0.96 7.72
N ALA A 54 5.33 -1.47 7.24
CA ALA A 54 4.73 -2.69 7.80
C ALA A 54 5.65 -3.92 7.64
N ASN A 55 6.35 -4.05 6.50
CA ASN A 55 7.31 -5.12 6.27
C ASN A 55 8.50 -5.03 7.24
N GLU A 56 9.15 -3.87 7.34
CA GLU A 56 10.26 -3.63 8.27
C GLU A 56 9.88 -3.92 9.73
N LYS A 57 8.64 -3.60 10.10
CA LYS A 57 8.13 -3.83 11.45
C LYS A 57 7.75 -5.28 11.73
N THR A 58 7.42 -6.04 10.69
CA THR A 58 7.13 -7.48 10.82
C THR A 58 8.41 -8.29 11.05
N GLU A 59 9.57 -7.79 10.59
CA GLU A 59 10.88 -8.39 10.86
C GLU A 59 11.31 -8.28 12.34
N ASN A 60 10.66 -7.42 13.12
CA ASN A 60 10.91 -7.25 14.55
C ASN A 60 9.85 -7.99 15.39
N GLU A 61 10.25 -9.02 16.15
CA GLU A 61 9.32 -9.86 16.92
C GLU A 61 8.44 -9.09 17.91
N ALA A 62 8.93 -7.96 18.44
CA ALA A 62 8.18 -7.13 19.39
C ALA A 62 6.99 -6.41 18.75
N ASP A 63 7.07 -6.09 17.45
CA ASP A 63 6.11 -5.28 16.72
C ASP A 63 5.13 -6.12 15.87
N ARG A 64 5.27 -7.45 15.89
CA ARG A 64 4.50 -8.39 15.04
C ARG A 64 2.99 -8.37 15.25
N LYS A 65 2.50 -7.79 16.35
CA LYS A 65 1.06 -7.61 16.65
C LYS A 65 0.52 -6.22 16.27
N SER A 66 1.39 -5.28 15.89
CA SER A 66 1.00 -3.91 15.56
C SER A 66 0.30 -3.87 14.20
N ARG A 67 -0.87 -3.23 14.14
CA ARG A 67 -1.58 -2.95 12.88
C ARG A 67 -1.25 -1.55 12.40
N TYR A 68 -0.77 -1.44 11.17
CA TYR A 68 -0.43 -0.17 10.51
C TYR A 68 -1.53 0.22 9.53
N THR A 69 -2.15 1.38 9.74
CA THR A 69 -3.37 1.79 9.03
C THR A 69 -3.31 3.29 8.79
N PHE A 70 -3.91 3.79 7.71
CA PHE A 70 -3.87 5.22 7.35
C PHE A 70 -4.51 6.10 8.41
N ALA A 71 -5.54 5.60 9.09
CA ALA A 71 -6.24 6.31 10.17
C ALA A 71 -5.65 6.01 11.57
N GLY A 72 -4.72 5.06 11.68
CA GLY A 72 -4.13 4.66 12.95
C GLY A 72 -3.11 5.69 13.43
N SER A 73 -3.14 6.00 14.72
CA SER A 73 -2.30 7.05 15.32
C SER A 73 -0.80 6.90 15.02
N LEU A 74 -0.29 5.66 14.96
CA LEU A 74 1.12 5.38 14.71
C LEU A 74 1.55 5.73 13.28
N TYR A 75 0.86 5.21 12.28
CA TYR A 75 1.24 5.43 10.88
C TYR A 75 0.80 6.82 10.39
N PHE A 76 -0.34 7.33 10.85
CA PHE A 76 -0.77 8.69 10.53
C PHE A 76 0.25 9.74 11.00
N LYS A 77 0.78 9.59 12.23
CA LYS A 77 1.85 10.46 12.72
C LYS A 77 3.09 10.40 11.83
N ARG A 78 3.53 9.20 11.45
CA ARG A 78 4.64 9.00 10.51
C ARG A 78 4.36 9.69 9.16
N MET A 79 3.16 9.54 8.60
CA MET A 79 2.79 10.20 7.33
C MET A 79 2.93 11.72 7.42
N GLN A 80 2.60 12.32 8.56
CA GLN A 80 2.78 13.76 8.78
C GLN A 80 4.28 14.12 8.88
N GLU A 81 5.05 13.35 9.66
CA GLU A 81 6.50 13.55 9.84
C GLU A 81 7.30 13.40 8.54
N GLU A 82 6.92 12.45 7.67
CA GLU A 82 7.56 12.18 6.37
C GLU A 82 7.02 13.08 5.24
N GLY A 83 6.10 14.01 5.54
CA GLY A 83 5.51 14.91 4.53
C GLY A 83 4.66 14.19 3.47
N LEU A 84 4.09 13.04 3.81
CA LEU A 84 3.26 12.21 2.93
C LEU A 84 1.77 12.57 2.99
N TYR A 85 1.32 13.19 4.09
CA TYR A 85 -0.08 13.58 4.26
C TYR A 85 -0.41 14.91 3.56
N THR A 86 -1.32 14.86 2.61
CA THR A 86 -1.96 16.04 2.01
C THR A 86 -3.38 15.68 1.56
N THR A 87 -4.28 16.66 1.56
CA THR A 87 -5.63 16.54 1.01
C THR A 87 -5.78 17.31 -0.30
N ASP A 88 -4.74 17.99 -0.76
CA ASP A 88 -4.72 18.71 -2.03
C ASP A 88 -4.59 17.73 -3.20
N ILE A 89 -5.66 17.63 -3.98
CA ILE A 89 -5.78 16.69 -5.10
C ILE A 89 -4.79 17.03 -6.22
N GLU A 90 -4.51 18.31 -6.48
CA GLU A 90 -3.59 18.71 -7.54
C GLU A 90 -2.14 18.36 -7.16
N VAL A 91 -1.77 18.59 -5.90
CA VAL A 91 -0.46 18.16 -5.38
C VAL A 91 -0.29 16.64 -5.49
N ILE A 92 -1.35 15.87 -5.19
CA ILE A 92 -1.35 14.41 -5.33
C ILE A 92 -1.17 14.01 -6.80
N ARG A 93 -1.97 14.58 -7.71
CA ARG A 93 -1.91 14.28 -9.15
C ARG A 93 -0.54 14.58 -9.74
N ASP A 94 0.02 15.74 -9.43
CA ASP A 94 1.34 16.13 -9.89
C ASP A 94 2.44 15.22 -9.37
N LYS A 95 2.34 14.78 -8.11
CA LYS A 95 3.28 13.82 -7.52
C LYS A 95 3.22 12.46 -8.24
N ILE A 96 2.03 11.94 -8.51
CA ILE A 96 1.84 10.67 -9.24
C ILE A 96 2.41 10.77 -10.66
N LYS A 97 2.13 11.86 -11.38
CA LYS A 97 2.67 12.11 -12.73
C LYS A 97 4.21 12.22 -12.74
N ARG A 98 4.81 12.95 -11.79
CA ARG A 98 6.27 13.07 -11.68
C ARG A 98 6.95 11.72 -11.43
N LEU A 99 6.27 10.80 -10.75
CA LEU A 99 6.74 9.44 -10.52
C LEU A 99 6.44 8.50 -11.71
N ARG A 100 5.78 8.98 -12.76
CA ARG A 100 5.32 8.18 -13.93
C ARG A 100 4.46 6.98 -13.52
N LEU A 101 3.63 7.19 -12.50
CA LEU A 101 2.70 6.18 -11.98
C LEU A 101 1.25 6.48 -12.36
N ASP A 102 1.01 7.54 -13.12
CA ASP A 102 -0.29 7.84 -13.70
C ASP A 102 -0.74 6.71 -14.63
N ASP A 103 -2.00 6.30 -14.46
CA ASP A 103 -2.63 5.19 -15.19
C ASP A 103 -1.90 3.84 -15.17
N ILE A 104 -0.95 3.62 -14.25
CA ILE A 104 -0.11 2.41 -14.21
C ILE A 104 -0.90 1.09 -14.10
N PHE A 105 -2.07 1.14 -13.48
CA PHE A 105 -2.98 -0.01 -13.34
C PHE A 105 -3.94 -0.17 -14.53
N ASN A 106 -4.10 0.87 -15.36
CA ASN A 106 -4.94 0.86 -16.56
C ASN A 106 -4.14 0.50 -17.82
N GLN A 107 -2.81 0.50 -17.74
CA GLN A 107 -1.94 0.12 -18.85
C GLN A 107 -2.11 -1.37 -19.18
N ARG A 108 -2.37 -1.66 -20.45
CA ARG A 108 -2.41 -3.02 -20.96
C ARG A 108 -1.02 -3.65 -20.83
N LEU A 109 -0.95 -4.78 -20.14
CA LEU A 109 0.23 -5.62 -20.11
C LEU A 109 0.28 -6.43 -21.42
N ASN A 110 1.37 -6.33 -22.16
CA ASN A 110 1.62 -7.03 -23.42
C ASN A 110 2.99 -7.71 -23.37
#